data_AF-A0A838J444-F1
#
_entry.id   AF-A0A838J444-F1
#
_cell.length_a   1.000
_cell.length_b   1.000
_cell.length_c   1.000
_cell.angle_alpha   90.00
_cell.angle_beta   90.00
_cell.angle_gamma   90.00
#
_symmetry.space_group_name_H-M   'P 1'
#
loop_
_entity.id
_entity.type
_entity.pdbx_description
1 polymer ?
#
loop_
_entity_poly.entity_id
_entity_poly.type
_entity_poly.pdbx_seq_one_letter_code
_entity_poly.pdbx_strand_id
1 'polypeptide(L)'
;MREGLHIGAVTETHIHADFVSGAYELASRTGAKLYLSRAGSDTWSYVYSNDVTVNPLYEGDSFLVGNVRLDVLHTPGHTSEHVSFLVTDTAGANQPMGICT
;
A
#
# COMPACT_ATOMS: atom_id res chain seq x y z
N MET A 1 -3.68 -21.27 4.30
CA MET A 1 -3.94 -20.63 2.99
C MET A 1 -3.85 -21.69 1.91
N ARG A 2 -4.73 -21.66 0.89
CA ARG A 2 -4.81 -22.74 -0.13
C ARG A 2 -3.61 -22.78 -1.07
N GLU A 3 -3.05 -21.63 -1.40
CA GLU A 3 -1.96 -21.48 -2.38
C GLU A 3 -0.54 -21.54 -1.78
N GLY A 4 -0.40 -21.87 -0.49
CA GLY A 4 0.92 -21.86 0.18
C GLY A 4 1.56 -20.47 0.34
N LEU A 5 0.83 -19.40 0.06
CA LEU A 5 1.28 -18.02 0.21
C LEU A 5 1.12 -17.50 1.66
N HIS A 6 1.91 -16.49 2.00
CA HIS A 6 1.77 -15.67 3.20
C HIS A 6 1.49 -14.22 2.81
N ILE A 7 0.69 -13.51 3.59
CA ILE A 7 0.45 -12.08 3.38
C ILE A 7 1.65 -11.34 4.00
N GLY A 8 2.55 -10.83 3.16
CA GLY A 8 3.77 -10.13 3.59
C GLY A 8 3.63 -8.61 3.68
N ALA A 9 2.69 -8.04 2.93
CA ALA A 9 2.43 -6.62 2.88
C ALA A 9 0.92 -6.35 2.75
N VAL A 10 0.49 -5.23 3.29
CA VAL A 10 -0.85 -4.67 3.17
C VAL A 10 -0.70 -3.20 2.79
N THR A 11 -1.49 -2.72 1.84
CA THR A 11 -1.48 -1.32 1.41
C THR A 11 -2.89 -0.88 1.03
N GLU A 12 -3.09 0.43 0.94
CA GLU A 12 -4.33 1.06 0.47
C GLU A 12 -4.00 2.09 -0.60
N THR A 13 -4.95 2.35 -1.51
CA THR A 13 -4.80 3.43 -2.50
C THR A 13 -5.21 4.77 -1.90
N HIS A 14 -6.21 4.80 -1.03
CA HIS A 14 -6.68 5.99 -0.33
C HIS A 14 -7.48 5.64 0.93
N ILE A 15 -7.76 6.64 1.76
CA ILE A 15 -8.70 6.56 2.87
C ILE A 15 -10.12 6.48 2.28
N HIS A 16 -10.69 5.28 2.32
CA HIS A 16 -12.00 4.97 1.75
C HIS A 16 -13.15 5.63 2.54
N ALA A 17 -14.15 6.16 1.82
CA ALA A 17 -15.28 6.88 2.41
C ALA A 17 -16.58 6.05 2.48
N ASP A 18 -16.59 4.87 1.87
CA ASP A 18 -17.75 4.02 1.62
C ASP A 18 -17.71 2.69 2.37
N PHE A 19 -16.55 2.30 2.92
CA PHE A 19 -16.40 1.13 3.79
C PHE A 19 -15.32 1.32 4.85
N VAL A 20 -15.35 0.45 5.87
CA VAL A 20 -14.28 0.37 6.87
C VAL A 20 -13.18 -0.54 6.34
N SER A 21 -11.98 0.01 6.17
CA SER A 21 -10.85 -0.78 5.72
C SER A 21 -10.45 -1.88 6.71
N GLY A 22 -10.04 -3.02 6.18
CA GLY A 22 -9.43 -4.11 6.93
C GLY A 22 -7.92 -4.01 7.05
N ALA A 23 -7.26 -2.97 6.53
CA ALA A 23 -5.81 -2.93 6.39
C ALA A 23 -5.07 -3.08 7.72
N TYR A 24 -5.49 -2.34 8.74
CA TYR A 24 -4.93 -2.43 10.09
C TYR A 24 -5.14 -3.82 10.71
N GLU A 25 -6.38 -4.34 10.68
CA GLU A 25 -6.72 -5.65 11.26
C GLU A 25 -5.95 -6.78 10.57
N LEU A 26 -5.81 -6.71 9.24
CA LEU A 26 -5.08 -7.70 8.47
C LEU A 26 -3.58 -7.67 8.80
N ALA A 27 -2.98 -6.48 8.89
CA ALA A 27 -1.59 -6.33 9.29
C ALA A 27 -1.37 -6.86 10.71
N SER A 28 -2.24 -6.50 11.67
CA SER A 28 -2.18 -6.96 13.06
C SER A 28 -2.25 -8.49 13.17
N ARG A 29 -3.18 -9.13 12.46
CA ARG A 29 -3.36 -10.60 12.52
C ARG A 29 -2.28 -11.41 11.82
N THR A 30 -1.64 -10.85 10.80
CA THR A 30 -0.69 -11.58 9.95
C THR A 30 0.77 -11.22 10.21
N GLY A 31 1.02 -10.10 10.89
CA GLY A 31 2.36 -9.52 11.00
C GLY A 31 2.87 -8.89 9.70
N ALA A 32 2.00 -8.71 8.70
CA ALA A 32 2.35 -8.07 7.43
C ALA A 32 2.74 -6.60 7.64
N LYS A 33 3.66 -6.12 6.80
CA LYS A 33 4.02 -4.70 6.79
C LYS A 33 2.87 -3.88 6.22
N LEU A 34 2.42 -2.88 6.96
CA LEU A 34 1.39 -1.94 6.52
C LEU A 34 2.05 -0.75 5.84
N TYR A 35 1.76 -0.53 4.56
CA TYR A 35 2.26 0.58 3.75
C TYR A 35 1.12 1.52 3.43
N LEU A 36 1.23 2.81 3.76
CA LEU A 36 0.14 3.75 3.60
C LEU A 36 0.64 5.11 3.14
N SER A 37 -0.14 5.77 2.29
CA SER A 37 0.20 7.10 1.78
C SER A 37 0.36 8.11 2.92
N ARG A 38 1.43 8.91 2.83
CA ARG A 38 1.64 10.10 3.65
C ARG A 38 1.71 11.38 2.78
N ALA A 39 1.22 11.29 1.55
CA ALA A 39 1.18 12.41 0.59
C ALA A 39 -0.04 13.34 0.75
N GLY A 40 -0.94 13.04 1.70
CA GLY A 40 -2.12 13.86 2.01
C GLY A 40 -1.83 15.12 2.80
N SER A 41 -2.85 15.97 2.97
CA SER A 41 -2.76 17.13 3.86
C SER A 41 -2.60 16.72 5.32
N ASP A 42 -2.16 17.66 6.17
CA ASP A 42 -2.02 17.42 7.61
C ASP A 42 -3.34 17.00 8.28
N THR A 43 -4.47 17.45 7.73
CA THR A 43 -5.82 17.12 8.20
C THR A 43 -6.37 15.80 7.64
N TRP A 44 -5.65 15.16 6.71
CA TRP A 44 -6.10 13.95 6.03
C TRP A 44 -5.00 12.90 6.00
N SER A 45 -4.83 12.23 7.14
CA SER A 45 -3.77 11.24 7.35
C SER A 45 -4.26 10.05 8.18
N TYR A 46 -3.62 8.90 7.97
CA TYR A 46 -3.86 7.70 8.74
C TYR A 46 -3.42 7.88 10.19
N VAL A 47 -4.30 7.54 11.12
CA VAL A 47 -4.03 7.53 12.56
C VAL A 47 -4.35 6.15 13.10
N TYR A 48 -3.30 5.40 13.45
CA TYR A 48 -3.42 4.04 14.01
C TYR A 48 -2.70 3.96 15.36
N SER A 49 -3.06 2.95 16.17
CA SER A 49 -2.34 2.68 17.43
C SER A 49 -0.91 2.20 17.14
N ASN A 50 -0.03 2.34 18.13
CA ASN A 50 1.39 1.98 18.00
C ASN A 50 1.64 0.47 17.88
N ASP A 51 0.59 -0.36 17.93
CA ASP A 51 0.70 -1.82 17.90
C ASP A 51 0.95 -2.36 16.47
N VAL A 52 0.77 -1.50 15.45
CA VAL A 52 1.08 -1.81 14.05
C VAL A 52 1.99 -0.72 13.49
N THR A 53 3.17 -1.11 13.03
CA THR A 53 4.09 -0.17 12.38
C THR A 53 3.61 0.16 10.97
N VAL A 54 3.23 1.43 10.77
CA VAL A 54 2.92 1.99 9.45
C VAL A 54 4.22 2.41 8.76
N ASN A 55 4.40 1.95 7.54
CA ASN A 55 5.49 2.35 6.65
C ASN A 55 4.92 3.45 5.73
N PRO A 56 5.33 4.72 5.91
CA PRO A 56 4.79 5.81 5.10
C PRO A 56 5.25 5.68 3.65
N LEU A 57 4.36 6.02 2.72
CA LEU A 57 4.64 6.06 1.29
C LEU A 57 4.51 7.48 0.74
N TYR A 58 5.47 7.87 -0.09
CA TYR A 58 5.49 9.08 -0.89
C TYR A 58 5.69 8.74 -2.37
N GLU A 59 5.50 9.72 -3.24
CA GLU A 59 5.83 9.54 -4.66
C GLU A 59 7.30 9.16 -4.86
N GLY A 60 7.54 8.20 -5.75
CA GLY A 60 8.87 7.69 -6.06
C GLY A 60 9.37 6.63 -5.09
N ASP A 61 8.66 6.38 -3.98
CA ASP A 61 8.94 5.22 -3.14
C ASP A 61 8.62 3.92 -3.88
N SER A 62 9.24 2.83 -3.42
CA SER A 62 8.94 1.49 -3.92
C SER A 62 9.11 0.45 -2.83
N PHE A 63 8.34 -0.62 -2.91
CA PHE A 63 8.52 -1.78 -2.03
C PHE A 63 8.32 -3.10 -2.78
N LEU A 64 8.91 -4.16 -2.23
CA LEU A 64 8.88 -5.50 -2.81
C LEU A 64 7.98 -6.43 -2.00
N VAL A 65 7.20 -7.25 -2.72
CA VAL A 65 6.51 -8.42 -2.20
C VAL A 65 7.05 -9.64 -2.94
N GLY A 66 8.10 -10.25 -2.38
CA GLY A 66 8.91 -11.23 -3.13
C GLY A 66 9.57 -10.56 -4.34
N ASN A 67 9.25 -11.05 -5.55
CA ASN A 67 9.75 -10.48 -6.81
C ASN A 67 8.83 -9.40 -7.41
N VAL A 68 7.69 -9.10 -6.78
CA VAL A 68 6.77 -8.07 -7.27
C VAL A 68 7.17 -6.74 -6.67
N ARG A 69 7.60 -5.79 -7.50
CA ARG A 69 7.83 -4.39 -7.11
C ARG A 69 6.58 -3.57 -7.33
N LEU A 70 6.23 -2.79 -6.31
CA LEU A 70 5.19 -1.77 -6.35
C LEU A 70 5.86 -0.40 -6.26
N ASP A 71 5.80 0.37 -7.34
CA ASP A 71 6.30 1.75 -7.41
C ASP A 71 5.12 2.71 -7.13
N VAL A 72 5.33 3.68 -6.24
CA VAL A 72 4.27 4.60 -5.77
C VAL A 72 4.18 5.82 -6.68
N LEU A 73 2.98 6.05 -7.21
CA LEU A 73 2.61 7.28 -7.90
C LEU A 73 1.62 8.06 -7.05
N HIS A 74 1.91 9.33 -6.74
CA HIS A 74 0.93 10.20 -6.09
C HIS A 74 -0.07 10.67 -7.13
N THR A 75 -1.34 10.30 -6.95
CA THR A 75 -2.41 10.51 -7.92
C THR A 75 -3.59 11.23 -7.29
N PRO A 76 -3.39 12.46 -6.75
CA PRO A 76 -4.43 13.18 -6.03
C PRO A 76 -5.60 13.52 -6.95
N GLY A 77 -6.81 13.52 -6.38
CA GLY A 77 -8.03 13.84 -7.10
C GLY A 77 -9.25 13.36 -6.34
N HIS A 78 -9.42 12.05 -6.24
CA HIS A 78 -10.48 11.45 -5.42
C HIS A 78 -10.30 11.80 -3.93
N THR A 79 -9.08 11.64 -3.43
CA THR A 79 -8.63 12.16 -2.14
C THR A 79 -7.26 12.82 -2.30
N SER A 80 -6.80 13.57 -1.28
CA SER A 80 -5.55 14.35 -1.36
C SER A 80 -4.29 13.48 -1.29
N GLU A 81 -4.37 12.36 -0.59
CA GLU A 81 -3.33 11.37 -0.34
C GLU A 81 -3.36 10.22 -1.34
N HIS A 82 -4.34 10.18 -2.24
CA HIS A 82 -4.56 9.07 -3.17
C HIS A 82 -3.25 8.68 -3.90
N VAL A 83 -2.93 7.39 -3.89
CA VAL A 83 -1.80 6.82 -4.62
C VAL A 83 -2.25 5.68 -5.52
N SER A 84 -1.53 5.51 -6.61
CA SER A 84 -1.62 4.33 -7.47
C SER A 84 -0.29 3.57 -7.42
N PHE A 85 -0.34 2.27 -7.64
CA PHE A 85 0.84 1.40 -7.63
C PHE A 85 1.12 0.85 -9.02
N LEU A 86 2.28 1.18 -9.58
CA LEU A 86 2.78 0.49 -10.77
C LEU A 86 3.33 -0.87 -10.36
N VAL A 87 2.92 -1.92 -11.05
CA VAL A 87 3.27 -3.30 -10.74
C VAL A 87 4.32 -3.81 -11.71
N THR A 88 5.46 -4.25 -11.20
CA THR A 88 6.53 -4.88 -11.99
C THR A 88 6.86 -6.25 -11.41
N ASP A 89 6.75 -7.33 -12.20
CA ASP A 89 7.38 -8.61 -11.85
C ASP A 89 8.86 -8.57 -12.23
N THR A 90 9.72 -8.38 -11.23
CA THR A 90 11.17 -8.23 -11.43
C THR A 90 11.87 -9.56 -11.74
N ALA A 91 11.17 -10.70 -11.69
CA ALA A 91 11.73 -11.97 -12.13
C ALA A 91 11.83 -12.08 -13.66
N GLY A 92 10.94 -11.40 -14.38
CA GLY A 92 10.83 -11.50 -15.84
C GLY A 92 11.07 -10.20 -16.60
N ALA A 93 10.87 -9.04 -15.97
CA ALA A 93 10.96 -7.74 -16.63
C ALA A 93 11.45 -6.62 -15.70
N ASN A 94 11.86 -5.49 -16.27
CA ASN A 94 12.24 -4.27 -15.54
C ASN A 94 11.30 -3.09 -15.80
N GLN A 95 10.20 -3.31 -16.52
CA GLN A 95 9.17 -2.30 -16.80
C GLN A 95 7.84 -2.69 -16.17
N PRO A 96 7.02 -1.71 -15.75
CA PRO A 96 5.69 -1.97 -15.23
C PRO A 96 4.81 -2.71 -16.24
N MET A 97 4.05 -3.69 -15.74
CA MET A 97 3.10 -4.50 -16.51
C MET A 97 1.63 -4.21 -16.16
N GLY A 98 1.40 -3.45 -15.09
CA GLY A 98 0.06 -3.07 -14.66
C GLY A 98 0.06 -1.90 -13.69
N ILE A 99 -1.14 -1.41 -13.40
CA ILE A 99 -1.39 -0.37 -12.40
C ILE A 99 -2.55 -0.80 -11.50
N CYS A 100 -2.41 -0.60 -10.19
CA CYS A 100 -3.49 -0.70 -9.22
C CYS A 100 -3.85 0.71 -8.76
N THR A 101 -5.13 1.06 -8.81
CA THR A 101 -5.68 2.36 -8.37
C THR A 101 -6.94 2.15 -7.56
#